data_AF-A0A1Q6LFJ8-F1
#
_entry.id   AF-A0A1Q6LFJ8-F1
#
_cell.length_a   1.000
_cell.length_b   1.000
_cell.length_c   1.000
_cell.angle_alpha   90.00
_cell.angle_beta   90.00
_cell.angle_gamma   90.00
#
_symmetry.space_group_name_H-M   'P 1'
#
loop_
_entity.id
_entity.type
_entity.pdbx_description
1 polymer ?
#
loop_
_entity_poly.entity_id
_entity_poly.type
_entity_poly.pdbx_seq_one_letter_code
_entity_poly.pdbx_strand_id
1 'polypeptide(L)'
;MELETNNKIEIKNDLLNEKDQKNFLETTLGKTINTAIDIGIRAILPDFIDDQVINIKNNLLKNGLKEGISKTIDDTIEIGKSTIGIVTGNFENINQMQTAVKTGGIIDGISTLLDSVINKVQSKGLIDYNIAKTIKDGKNIILNNVESNIEKTFTDQIKSSEYTNKYISNWKNYYEEKNFEGMDREYKKIKKELKNLIPIEKTINEARTIENIHTLIKNNGQNFDLPKEVFELAEKLK
;
A
#
# COMPACT_ATOMS: atom_id res chain seq x y z
N MET A 1 -10.69 -19.14 -38.73
CA MET A 1 -9.43 -19.04 -37.98
C MET A 1 -9.83 -18.56 -36.60
N GLU A 2 -9.81 -19.45 -35.61
CA GLU A 2 -10.21 -19.14 -34.24
C GLU A 2 -9.18 -18.19 -33.62
N LEU A 3 -9.66 -17.10 -33.02
CA LEU A 3 -8.85 -16.18 -32.23
C LEU A 3 -8.49 -16.89 -30.91
N GLU A 4 -7.28 -17.42 -30.81
CA GLU A 4 -6.74 -17.92 -29.55
C GLU A 4 -6.48 -16.75 -28.58
N THR A 5 -7.47 -16.47 -27.73
CA THR A 5 -7.36 -15.55 -26.60
C THR A 5 -6.64 -16.21 -25.43
N ASN A 6 -5.33 -16.44 -25.54
CA ASN A 6 -4.54 -16.96 -24.42
C ASN A 6 -3.34 -16.04 -24.13
N ASN A 7 -3.64 -14.93 -23.46
CA ASN A 7 -2.80 -14.25 -22.47
C ASN A 7 -3.50 -12.98 -21.95
N LYS A 8 -4.74 -13.13 -21.45
CA LYS A 8 -5.35 -12.09 -20.61
C LYS A 8 -4.55 -12.03 -19.31
N ILE A 9 -4.03 -10.86 -18.98
CA ILE A 9 -3.83 -10.54 -17.57
C ILE A 9 -5.25 -10.52 -17.00
N GLU A 10 -5.59 -11.50 -16.15
CA GLU A 10 -6.82 -11.43 -15.37
C GLU A 10 -6.67 -10.31 -14.34
N ILE A 11 -6.88 -9.06 -14.75
CA ILE A 11 -7.37 -8.06 -13.82
C ILE A 11 -8.83 -8.44 -13.61
N LYS A 12 -9.12 -9.17 -12.52
CA LYS A 12 -10.50 -9.51 -12.17
C LYS A 12 -11.36 -8.25 -12.25
N ASN A 13 -12.50 -8.36 -12.92
CA ASN A 13 -13.58 -7.36 -13.03
C ASN A 13 -14.30 -7.13 -11.69
N ASP A 14 -13.64 -7.37 -10.57
CA ASP A 14 -14.17 -6.94 -9.29
C ASP A 14 -13.95 -5.42 -9.23
N LEU A 15 -15.03 -4.67 -9.08
CA LEU A 15 -14.98 -3.29 -8.61
C LEU A 15 -14.03 -3.28 -7.41
N LEU A 16 -13.02 -2.40 -7.44
CA LEU A 16 -12.18 -2.18 -6.27
C LEU A 16 -13.06 -1.95 -5.08
N ASN A 17 -13.05 -2.91 -4.18
CA ASN A 17 -13.87 -2.84 -3.00
C ASN A 17 -13.00 -2.30 -1.86
N GLU A 18 -13.71 -1.81 -0.85
CA GLU A 18 -13.09 -1.27 0.35
C GLU A 18 -12.16 -2.28 1.03
N LYS A 19 -12.46 -3.58 0.90
CA LYS A 19 -11.67 -4.66 1.48
C LYS A 19 -10.31 -4.81 0.79
N ASP A 20 -10.20 -4.64 -0.53
CA ASP A 20 -8.92 -4.73 -1.24
C ASP A 20 -8.00 -3.57 -0.85
N GLN A 21 -8.55 -2.36 -0.77
CA GLN A 21 -7.83 -1.17 -0.34
C GLN A 21 -7.39 -1.28 1.13
N LYS A 22 -8.28 -1.77 1.99
CA LYS A 22 -7.97 -2.04 3.41
C LYS A 22 -6.88 -3.10 3.56
N ASN A 23 -7.01 -4.25 2.90
CA ASN A 23 -6.03 -5.33 2.94
C ASN A 23 -4.65 -4.87 2.46
N PHE A 24 -4.60 -4.02 1.42
CA PHE A 24 -3.35 -3.45 0.94
C PHE A 24 -2.71 -2.55 1.99
N LEU A 25 -3.49 -1.69 2.65
CA LEU A 25 -3.01 -0.82 3.72
C LEU A 25 -2.54 -1.62 4.93
N GLU A 26 -3.32 -2.58 5.41
CA GLU A 26 -2.92 -3.50 6.48
C GLU A 26 -1.59 -4.18 6.16
N THR A 27 -1.44 -4.69 4.93
CA THR A 27 -0.22 -5.39 4.51
C THR A 27 0.97 -4.43 4.40
N THR A 28 0.78 -3.28 3.75
CA THR A 28 1.85 -2.33 3.46
C THR A 28 2.28 -1.60 4.73
N LEU A 29 1.34 -0.95 5.43
CA LEU A 29 1.62 -0.28 6.69
C LEU A 29 2.03 -1.28 7.77
N GLY A 30 1.42 -2.46 7.83
CA GLY A 30 1.81 -3.49 8.79
C GLY A 30 3.27 -3.93 8.62
N LYS A 31 3.74 -4.13 7.38
CA LYS A 31 5.16 -4.43 7.11
C LYS A 31 6.06 -3.24 7.45
N THR A 32 5.66 -2.02 7.07
CA THR A 32 6.40 -0.79 7.37
C THR A 32 6.58 -0.60 8.87
N ILE A 33 5.50 -0.69 9.64
CA ILE A 33 5.50 -0.54 11.10
C ILE A 33 6.34 -1.64 11.76
N ASN A 34 6.16 -2.90 11.37
CA ASN A 34 6.96 -4.00 11.91
C ASN A 34 8.46 -3.81 11.67
N THR A 35 8.84 -3.36 10.47
CA THR A 35 10.24 -3.09 10.12
C THR A 35 10.79 -1.92 10.93
N ALA A 36 10.02 -0.83 11.04
CA ALA A 36 10.40 0.34 11.81
C ALA A 36 10.55 0.05 13.31
N ILE A 37 9.70 -0.80 13.88
CA ILE A 37 9.83 -1.26 15.27
C ILE A 37 11.10 -2.09 15.46
N ASP A 38 11.41 -3.00 14.55
CA ASP A 38 12.65 -3.80 14.60
C ASP A 38 13.90 -2.89 14.58
N ILE A 39 13.94 -1.93 13.65
CA ILE A 39 15.01 -0.93 13.58
C ILE A 39 15.09 -0.11 14.88
N GLY A 40 13.94 0.35 15.39
CA GLY A 40 13.86 1.12 16.62
C GLY A 40 14.40 0.34 17.83
N ILE A 41 13.99 -0.92 17.99
CA ILE A 41 14.45 -1.80 19.09
C ILE A 41 15.96 -2.00 19.01
N ARG A 42 16.51 -2.24 17.82
CA ARG A 42 17.97 -2.38 17.63
C ARG A 42 18.72 -1.11 18.01
N ALA A 43 18.17 0.06 17.66
CA ALA A 43 18.78 1.34 17.98
C ALA A 43 18.87 1.62 19.49
N ILE A 44 17.89 1.14 20.28
CA ILE A 44 17.84 1.36 21.73
C ILE A 44 18.53 0.26 22.56
N LEU A 45 18.94 -0.84 21.92
CA LEU A 45 19.65 -1.96 22.54
C LEU A 45 21.02 -2.20 21.85
N PRO A 46 21.91 -1.19 21.76
CA PRO A 46 23.15 -1.29 20.98
C PRO A 46 24.16 -2.29 21.55
N ASP A 47 24.11 -2.56 22.85
CA ASP A 47 25.04 -3.45 23.54
C ASP A 47 24.61 -4.93 23.49
N PHE A 48 23.44 -5.22 22.91
CA PHE A 48 22.91 -6.57 22.78
C PHE A 48 23.41 -7.20 21.48
N ILE A 49 23.88 -8.44 21.54
CA ILE A 49 24.21 -9.20 20.33
C ILE A 49 22.94 -9.55 19.55
N ASP A 50 23.06 -9.75 18.24
CA ASP A 50 21.92 -9.94 17.32
C ASP A 50 20.92 -11.00 17.80
N ASP A 51 21.39 -12.14 18.31
CA ASP A 51 20.54 -13.23 18.79
C ASP A 51 19.65 -12.82 19.97
N GLN A 52 20.15 -11.96 20.86
CA GLN A 52 19.37 -11.46 21.99
C GLN A 52 18.27 -10.51 21.52
N VAL A 53 18.59 -9.61 20.58
CA VAL A 53 17.60 -8.69 19.98
C VAL A 53 16.53 -9.46 19.22
N ILE A 54 16.92 -10.49 18.47
CA ILE A 54 16.00 -11.40 17.78
C ILE A 54 15.06 -12.10 18.77
N ASN A 55 15.58 -12.58 19.90
CA ASN A 55 14.74 -13.22 20.92
C ASN A 55 13.71 -12.25 21.53
N ILE A 56 14.13 -11.04 21.87
CA ILE A 56 13.24 -9.98 22.38
C ILE A 56 12.12 -9.71 21.36
N LYS A 57 12.49 -9.46 20.10
CA LYS A 57 11.53 -9.22 19.01
C LYS A 57 10.54 -10.37 18.85
N ASN A 58 11.05 -11.60 18.82
CA ASN A 58 10.21 -12.79 18.68
C ASN A 58 9.21 -12.92 19.83
N ASN A 59 9.63 -12.60 21.05
CA ASN A 59 8.75 -12.60 22.21
C ASN A 59 7.68 -11.51 22.09
N LEU A 60 8.00 -10.30 21.65
CA LEU A 60 6.99 -9.25 21.40
C LEU A 60 5.99 -9.68 20.32
N LEU A 61 6.47 -10.17 19.18
CA LEU A 61 5.64 -10.64 18.05
C LEU A 61 4.68 -11.76 18.47
N LYS A 62 5.20 -12.82 19.09
CA LYS A 62 4.40 -13.98 19.55
C LYS A 62 3.40 -13.64 20.64
N ASN A 63 3.55 -12.51 21.32
CA ASN A 63 2.69 -12.11 22.43
C ASN A 63 1.67 -11.02 22.07
N GLY A 64 1.46 -10.76 20.79
CA GLY A 64 0.34 -9.94 20.31
C GLY A 64 0.75 -8.65 19.61
N LEU A 65 2.05 -8.39 19.42
CA LEU A 65 2.48 -7.20 18.67
C LEU A 65 2.00 -7.25 17.22
N LYS A 66 2.11 -8.42 16.56
CA LYS A 66 1.74 -8.55 15.14
C LYS A 66 0.24 -8.34 14.92
N GLU A 67 -0.59 -9.07 15.66
CA GLU A 67 -2.04 -8.96 15.57
C GLU A 67 -2.52 -7.58 16.04
N GLY A 68 -1.86 -7.03 17.08
CA GLY A 68 -2.14 -5.69 17.58
C GLY A 68 -1.89 -4.60 16.54
N ILE A 69 -0.80 -4.69 15.77
CA ILE A 69 -0.50 -3.72 14.69
C ILE A 69 -1.61 -3.74 13.64
N SER A 70 -2.02 -4.92 13.16
CA SER A 70 -3.11 -5.04 12.19
C SER A 70 -4.40 -4.41 12.73
N LYS A 71 -4.75 -4.71 13.99
CA LYS A 71 -5.93 -4.11 14.62
C LYS A 71 -5.82 -2.59 14.76
N THR A 72 -4.66 -2.07 15.17
CA THR A 72 -4.45 -0.61 15.27
C THR A 72 -4.60 0.07 13.91
N ILE A 73 -4.08 -0.52 12.84
CA ILE A 73 -4.26 0.01 11.48
C ILE A 73 -5.75 0.08 11.13
N ASP A 74 -6.49 -1.00 11.38
CA ASP A 74 -7.92 -1.10 11.09
C ASP A 74 -8.74 -0.03 11.84
N ASP A 75 -8.58 0.01 13.15
CA ASP A 75 -9.29 0.94 14.03
C ASP A 75 -8.98 2.39 13.62
N THR A 76 -7.71 2.71 13.37
CA THR A 76 -7.28 4.05 12.92
C THR A 76 -7.84 4.41 11.56
N ILE A 77 -7.86 3.50 10.58
CA ILE A 77 -8.43 3.78 9.26
C ILE A 77 -9.93 4.12 9.39
N GLU A 78 -10.68 3.37 10.17
CA GLU A 78 -12.12 3.59 10.38
C GLU A 78 -12.39 4.95 11.06
N ILE A 79 -11.68 5.23 12.16
CA ILE A 79 -11.75 6.53 12.85
C ILE A 79 -11.35 7.67 11.92
N GLY A 80 -10.26 7.49 11.18
CA GLY A 80 -9.72 8.47 10.26
C GLY A 80 -10.69 8.82 9.15
N LYS A 81 -11.32 7.81 8.52
CA LYS A 81 -12.38 7.98 7.52
C LYS A 81 -13.53 8.81 8.07
N SER A 82 -14.06 8.44 9.24
CA SER A 82 -15.13 9.18 9.91
C SER A 82 -14.74 10.64 10.16
N THR A 83 -13.52 10.86 10.64
CA THR A 83 -12.98 12.19 10.98
C THR A 83 -12.85 13.09 9.76
N ILE A 84 -12.45 12.55 8.60
CA ILE A 84 -12.30 13.33 7.36
C ILE A 84 -13.56 13.35 6.49
N GLY A 85 -14.68 12.82 6.98
CA GLY A 85 -15.99 12.88 6.32
C GLY A 85 -16.25 11.78 5.30
N ILE A 86 -15.44 10.71 5.27
CA ILE A 86 -15.71 9.51 4.46
C ILE A 86 -16.61 8.58 5.28
N VAL A 87 -17.91 8.56 4.96
CA VAL A 87 -18.91 7.76 5.67
C VAL A 87 -19.09 6.39 5.01
N THR A 88 -19.03 6.33 3.68
CA THR A 88 -19.15 5.11 2.89
C THR A 88 -18.17 5.15 1.73
N GLY A 89 -17.47 4.04 1.46
CA GLY A 89 -16.68 3.86 0.24
C GLY A 89 -15.16 3.96 0.40
N ASN A 90 -14.50 4.04 -0.76
CA ASN A 90 -13.05 4.02 -0.91
C ASN A 90 -12.45 5.41 -0.77
N PHE A 91 -11.16 5.47 -0.42
CA PHE A 91 -10.37 6.67 -0.58
C PHE A 91 -10.20 7.02 -2.06
N GLU A 92 -10.39 8.29 -2.41
CA GLU A 92 -10.27 8.79 -3.79
C GLU A 92 -8.82 9.03 -4.20
N ASN A 93 -7.93 9.22 -3.23
CA ASN A 93 -6.51 9.45 -3.46
C ASN A 93 -5.66 9.12 -2.22
N ILE A 94 -4.35 9.01 -2.44
CA ILE A 94 -3.36 8.64 -1.40
C ILE A 94 -3.27 9.71 -0.30
N ASN A 95 -3.52 10.99 -0.60
CA ASN A 95 -3.48 12.06 0.41
C ASN A 95 -4.63 11.92 1.42
N GLN A 96 -5.84 11.53 0.98
CA GLN A 96 -6.93 11.22 1.90
C GLN A 96 -6.56 10.05 2.82
N MET A 97 -5.93 8.99 2.29
CA MET A 97 -5.45 7.88 3.13
C MET A 97 -4.42 8.33 4.16
N GLN A 98 -3.41 9.08 3.71
CA GLN A 98 -2.37 9.61 4.60
C GLN A 98 -3.01 10.45 5.72
N THR A 99 -4.00 11.28 5.35
CA THR A 99 -4.72 12.11 6.32
C THR A 99 -5.50 11.24 7.30
N ALA A 100 -6.25 10.24 6.84
CA ALA A 100 -6.99 9.33 7.72
C ALA A 100 -6.09 8.58 8.70
N VAL A 101 -4.93 8.09 8.25
CA VAL A 101 -3.95 7.42 9.13
C VAL A 101 -3.40 8.37 10.19
N LYS A 102 -3.13 9.63 9.81
CA LYS A 102 -2.68 10.66 10.75
C LYS A 102 -3.77 11.06 11.75
N THR A 103 -4.99 11.33 11.26
CA THR A 103 -6.11 11.78 12.11
C THR A 103 -6.67 10.67 12.99
N GLY A 104 -6.61 9.42 12.54
CA GLY A 104 -7.04 8.25 13.32
C GLY A 104 -6.04 7.79 14.38
N GLY A 105 -4.91 8.50 14.57
CA GLY A 105 -4.03 8.31 15.72
C GLY A 105 -3.21 7.03 15.68
N ILE A 106 -2.64 6.65 14.52
CA ILE A 106 -1.91 5.38 14.39
C ILE A 106 -0.70 5.29 15.36
N ILE A 107 -0.01 6.41 15.57
CA ILE A 107 1.17 6.47 16.45
C ILE A 107 0.78 6.27 17.91
N ASP A 108 -0.33 6.86 18.35
CA ASP A 108 -0.86 6.69 19.71
C ASP A 108 -1.32 5.25 19.96
N GLY A 109 -1.96 4.65 18.96
CA GLY A 109 -2.35 3.24 18.98
C GLY A 109 -1.15 2.31 19.12
N ILE A 110 -0.09 2.53 18.33
CA ILE A 110 1.15 1.76 18.42
C ILE A 110 1.88 1.98 19.76
N SER A 111 1.90 3.21 20.28
CA SER A 111 2.48 3.52 21.61
C SER A 111 1.80 2.72 22.72
N THR A 112 0.46 2.70 22.72
CA THR A 112 -0.35 1.96 23.68
C THR A 112 -0.15 0.45 23.55
N LEU A 113 -0.09 -0.05 22.31
CA LEU A 113 0.17 -1.46 22.01
C LEU A 113 1.54 -1.90 22.53
N LEU A 114 2.58 -1.10 22.29
CA LEU A 114 3.94 -1.39 22.77
C LEU A 114 3.96 -1.52 24.29
N ASP A 115 3.38 -0.57 25.02
CA ASP A 115 3.32 -0.65 26.49
C ASP A 115 2.65 -1.93 26.97
N SER A 116 1.51 -2.27 26.38
CA SER A 116 0.75 -3.48 26.71
C SER A 116 1.55 -4.76 26.45
N VAL A 117 2.16 -4.88 25.27
CA VAL A 117 2.94 -6.06 24.89
C VAL A 117 4.21 -6.18 25.73
N ILE A 118 4.94 -5.08 25.95
CA ILE A 118 6.16 -5.10 26.78
C ILE A 118 5.82 -5.55 28.21
N ASN A 119 4.76 -4.99 28.81
CA ASN A 119 4.28 -5.40 30.13
C ASN A 119 3.95 -6.89 30.19
N LYS A 120 3.24 -7.38 29.16
CA LYS A 120 2.83 -8.79 29.07
C LYS A 120 4.02 -9.74 28.90
N VAL A 121 5.01 -9.38 28.10
CA VAL A 121 6.20 -10.20 27.89
C VAL A 121 7.09 -10.21 29.13
N GLN A 122 7.23 -9.07 29.81
CA GLN A 122 7.92 -8.95 31.08
C GLN A 122 7.26 -9.78 32.19
N SER A 123 5.93 -9.69 32.36
CA SER A 123 5.22 -10.42 33.42
C SER A 123 5.26 -11.94 33.25
N LYS A 124 5.45 -12.41 32.01
CA LYS A 124 5.70 -13.82 31.68
C LYS A 124 7.15 -14.27 31.89
N GLY A 125 8.06 -13.36 32.27
CA GLY A 125 9.48 -13.65 32.43
C GLY A 125 10.22 -13.92 31.12
N LEU A 126 9.65 -13.52 29.97
CA LEU A 126 10.26 -13.74 28.65
C LEU A 126 11.32 -12.69 28.29
N ILE A 127 11.27 -11.54 28.97
CA ILE A 127 12.34 -10.53 29.02
C ILE A 127 12.47 -10.07 30.47
N ASP A 128 13.67 -9.67 30.88
CA ASP A 128 13.87 -9.14 32.22
C ASP A 128 13.37 -7.70 32.38
N TYR A 129 13.32 -7.24 33.63
CA TYR A 129 12.87 -5.89 33.97
C TYR A 129 13.71 -4.79 33.31
N ASN A 130 15.03 -4.97 33.24
CA ASN A 130 15.92 -3.95 32.67
C ASN A 130 15.69 -3.82 31.18
N ILE A 131 15.54 -4.94 30.45
CA ILE A 131 15.18 -4.93 29.02
C ILE A 131 13.83 -4.24 28.83
N ALA A 132 12.80 -4.63 29.59
CA ALA A 132 11.48 -4.03 29.48
C ALA A 132 11.51 -2.51 29.76
N LYS A 133 12.29 -2.10 30.76
CA LYS A 133 12.49 -0.69 31.11
C LYS A 133 13.20 0.06 29.98
N THR A 134 14.30 -0.47 29.45
CA THR A 134 15.04 0.16 28.33
C THR A 134 14.14 0.36 27.10
N ILE A 135 13.30 -0.63 26.77
CA ILE A 135 12.37 -0.50 25.64
C ILE A 135 11.33 0.59 25.89
N LYS A 136 10.79 0.69 27.11
CA LYS A 136 9.83 1.75 27.47
C LYS A 136 10.47 3.14 27.47
N ASP A 137 11.66 3.27 28.07
CA ASP A 137 12.39 4.53 28.14
C ASP A 137 12.80 5.00 26.74
N GLY A 138 13.18 4.06 25.86
CA GLY A 138 13.50 4.30 24.45
C GLY A 138 12.31 4.35 23.49
N LYS A 139 11.06 4.24 23.99
CA LYS A 139 9.86 4.07 23.14
C LYS A 139 9.69 5.19 22.12
N ASN A 140 10.02 6.43 22.46
CA ASN A 140 9.92 7.55 21.53
C ASN A 140 10.83 7.39 20.30
N ILE A 141 12.00 6.76 20.44
CA ILE A 141 12.87 6.47 19.29
C ILE A 141 12.18 5.47 18.35
N ILE A 142 11.50 4.46 18.92
CA ILE A 142 10.73 3.49 18.14
C ILE A 142 9.57 4.19 17.42
N LEU A 143 8.79 5.00 18.13
CA LEU A 143 7.63 5.71 17.58
C LEU A 143 8.03 6.69 16.46
N ASN A 144 9.09 7.47 16.66
CA ASN A 144 9.61 8.38 15.64
C ASN A 144 10.07 7.62 14.38
N ASN A 145 10.69 6.44 14.56
CA ASN A 145 11.03 5.58 13.43
C ASN A 145 9.78 5.08 12.71
N VAL A 146 8.74 4.66 13.45
CA VAL A 146 7.46 4.22 12.87
C VAL A 146 6.82 5.36 12.07
N GLU A 147 6.71 6.55 12.65
CA GLU A 147 6.13 7.73 12.00
C GLU A 147 6.88 8.06 10.70
N SER A 148 8.20 8.22 10.76
CA SER A 148 9.01 8.56 9.59
C SER A 148 8.90 7.52 8.47
N ASN A 149 8.84 6.22 8.79
CA ASN A 149 8.69 5.17 7.79
C ASN A 149 7.28 5.14 7.17
N ILE A 150 6.23 5.42 7.94
CA ILE A 150 4.87 5.60 7.40
C ILE A 150 4.82 6.80 6.46
N GLU A 151 5.37 7.95 6.86
CA GLU A 151 5.40 9.16 6.04
C GLU A 151 6.17 8.97 4.74
N LYS A 152 7.32 8.29 4.81
CA LYS A 152 8.08 7.91 3.63
C LYS A 152 7.29 6.98 2.71
N THR A 153 6.62 5.98 3.27
CA THR A 153 5.77 5.04 2.50
C THR A 153 4.70 5.79 1.71
N PHE A 154 3.99 6.73 2.33
CA PHE A 154 2.98 7.54 1.64
C PHE A 154 3.60 8.47 0.59
N THR A 155 4.74 9.09 0.89
CA THR A 155 5.46 9.96 -0.05
C THR A 155 5.90 9.20 -1.29
N ASP A 156 6.42 7.97 -1.12
CA ASP A 156 6.83 7.12 -2.23
C ASP A 156 5.62 6.68 -3.06
N GLN A 157 4.48 6.38 -2.42
CA GLN A 157 3.21 6.07 -3.12
C GLN A 157 2.67 7.27 -3.92
N ILE A 158 2.75 8.49 -3.38
CA ILE A 158 2.37 9.71 -4.10
C ILE A 158 3.25 9.89 -5.35
N LYS A 159 4.56 9.75 -5.22
CA LYS A 159 5.50 9.84 -6.35
C LYS A 159 5.23 8.75 -7.41
N SER A 160 5.02 7.51 -6.99
CA SER A 160 4.66 6.42 -7.91
C SER A 160 3.34 6.70 -8.65
N SER A 161 2.36 7.32 -7.97
CA SER A 161 1.12 7.75 -8.61
C SER A 161 1.37 8.84 -9.66
N GLU A 162 2.21 9.84 -9.36
CA GLU A 162 2.59 10.89 -10.31
C GLU A 162 3.32 10.32 -11.54
N TYR A 163 4.25 9.39 -11.36
CA TYR A 163 4.91 8.71 -12.48
C TYR A 163 3.92 7.89 -13.31
N THR A 164 3.00 7.17 -12.67
CA THR A 164 1.95 6.43 -13.36
C THR A 164 1.09 7.35 -14.21
N ASN A 165 0.66 8.49 -13.67
CA ASN A 165 -0.11 9.51 -14.40
C ASN A 165 0.69 10.08 -15.59
N LYS A 166 2.00 10.30 -15.43
CA LYS A 166 2.86 10.72 -16.54
C LYS A 166 2.91 9.68 -17.67
N TYR A 167 3.07 8.40 -17.33
CA TYR A 167 3.07 7.32 -18.33
C TYR A 167 1.72 7.18 -19.03
N ILE A 168 0.62 7.34 -18.28
CA ILE A 168 -0.75 7.40 -18.81
C ILE A 168 -0.88 8.53 -19.84
N SER A 169 -0.43 9.74 -19.52
CA SER A 169 -0.47 10.88 -20.44
C SER A 169 0.40 10.64 -21.69
N ASN A 170 1.61 10.13 -21.53
CA ASN A 170 2.47 9.80 -22.68
C ASN A 170 1.83 8.74 -23.58
N TRP A 171 1.20 7.71 -23.00
CA TRP A 171 0.49 6.68 -23.75
C TRP A 171 -0.64 7.29 -24.59
N LYS A 172 -1.41 8.22 -24.02
CA LYS A 172 -2.49 8.93 -24.72
C LYS A 172 -1.95 9.75 -25.90
N ASN A 173 -0.84 10.45 -25.71
CA ASN A 173 -0.20 11.20 -26.80
C ASN A 173 0.25 10.27 -27.95
N TYR A 174 0.90 9.15 -27.63
CA TYR A 174 1.29 8.18 -28.67
C TYR A 174 0.11 7.52 -29.37
N TYR A 175 -1.01 7.36 -28.66
CA TYR A 175 -2.25 6.89 -29.25
C TYR A 175 -2.80 7.88 -30.28
N GLU A 176 -2.81 9.18 -29.98
CA GLU A 176 -3.22 10.23 -30.91
C GLU A 176 -2.28 10.32 -32.13
N GLU A 177 -0.99 10.12 -31.94
CA GLU A 177 0.03 10.05 -32.99
C GLU A 177 -0.01 8.76 -33.84
N LYS A 178 -0.89 7.81 -33.51
CA LYS A 178 -0.93 6.46 -34.09
C LYS A 178 0.41 5.70 -33.99
N ASN A 179 1.16 5.93 -32.91
CA ASN A 179 2.48 5.35 -32.66
C ASN A 179 2.40 4.17 -31.67
N PHE A 180 2.25 2.96 -32.21
CA PHE A 180 2.10 1.76 -31.37
C PHE A 180 3.33 1.43 -30.52
N GLU A 181 4.55 1.63 -31.04
CA GLU A 181 5.78 1.35 -30.29
C GLU A 181 5.90 2.25 -29.05
N GLY A 182 5.58 3.54 -29.22
CA GLY A 182 5.51 4.49 -28.12
C GLY A 182 4.48 4.08 -27.07
N MET A 183 3.28 3.69 -27.50
CA MET A 183 2.23 3.19 -26.60
C MET A 183 2.66 1.93 -25.84
N ASP A 184 3.21 0.91 -26.51
CA ASP A 184 3.62 -0.35 -25.89
C ASP A 184 4.70 -0.12 -24.83
N ARG A 185 5.64 0.79 -25.08
CA ARG A 185 6.65 1.19 -24.11
C ARG A 185 6.03 1.81 -22.85
N GLU A 186 5.11 2.76 -23.00
CA GLU A 186 4.48 3.42 -21.84
C GLU A 186 3.51 2.47 -21.11
N TYR A 187 2.77 1.63 -21.84
CA TYR A 187 1.88 0.60 -21.25
C TYR A 187 2.65 -0.38 -20.35
N LYS A 188 3.84 -0.84 -20.78
CA LYS A 188 4.71 -1.68 -19.94
C LYS A 188 5.13 -0.99 -18.64
N LYS A 189 5.38 0.32 -18.66
CA LYS A 189 5.72 1.10 -17.46
C LYS A 189 4.51 1.21 -16.52
N ILE A 190 3.34 1.54 -17.07
CA ILE A 190 2.07 1.60 -16.31
C ILE A 190 1.82 0.27 -15.59
N LYS A 191 1.88 -0.86 -16.31
CA LYS A 191 1.67 -2.20 -15.74
C LYS A 191 2.66 -2.55 -14.64
N LYS A 192 3.91 -2.05 -14.73
CA LYS A 192 4.93 -2.29 -13.71
C LYS A 192 4.61 -1.55 -12.42
N GLU A 193 4.28 -0.27 -12.50
CA GLU A 193 3.99 0.58 -11.33
C GLU A 193 2.71 0.14 -10.60
N LEU A 194 1.66 -0.23 -11.33
CA LEU A 194 0.37 -0.63 -10.74
C LEU A 194 0.43 -1.84 -9.80
N LYS A 195 1.43 -2.71 -9.94
CA LYS A 195 1.60 -3.87 -9.04
C LYS A 195 1.90 -3.48 -7.60
N ASN A 196 2.50 -2.30 -7.40
CA ASN A 196 2.98 -1.83 -6.11
C ASN A 196 2.23 -0.59 -5.62
N LEU A 197 1.41 0.01 -6.49
CA LEU A 197 0.64 1.19 -6.15
C LEU A 197 -0.53 0.80 -5.25
N ILE A 198 -0.79 1.61 -4.23
CA ILE A 198 -2.03 1.55 -3.48
C ILE A 198 -3.20 1.58 -4.49
N PRO A 199 -4.15 0.65 -4.37
CA PRO A 199 -5.28 0.63 -5.27
C PRO A 199 -6.20 1.83 -5.00
N ILE A 200 -6.20 2.78 -5.93
CA ILE A 200 -7.08 3.95 -5.95
C ILE A 200 -7.94 3.85 -7.21
N GLU A 201 -9.25 4.05 -7.02
CA GLU A 201 -10.26 3.86 -8.07
C GLU A 201 -9.94 4.63 -9.35
N LYS A 202 -9.60 5.92 -9.24
CA LYS A 202 -9.29 6.76 -10.40
C LYS A 202 -8.14 6.19 -11.25
N THR A 203 -7.01 5.88 -10.61
CA THR A 203 -5.81 5.39 -11.32
C THR A 203 -6.05 4.02 -11.96
N ILE A 204 -6.80 3.14 -11.29
CA ILE A 204 -7.08 1.80 -11.80
C ILE A 204 -8.07 1.84 -12.96
N ASN A 205 -9.11 2.66 -12.89
CA ASN A 205 -10.07 2.82 -13.99
C ASN A 205 -9.41 3.37 -15.26
N GLU A 206 -8.48 4.33 -15.11
CA GLU A 206 -7.71 4.85 -16.25
C GLU A 206 -6.77 3.78 -16.83
N ALA A 207 -6.08 3.03 -15.99
CA ALA A 207 -5.21 1.94 -16.42
C ALA A 207 -5.96 0.81 -17.15
N ARG A 208 -7.16 0.44 -16.67
CA ARG A 208 -8.04 -0.56 -17.31
C ARG A 208 -8.47 -0.11 -18.70
N THR A 209 -8.89 1.16 -18.83
CA THR A 209 -9.28 1.74 -20.13
C THR A 209 -8.12 1.66 -21.12
N ILE A 210 -6.92 2.02 -20.67
CA ILE A 210 -5.68 1.92 -21.46
C ILE A 210 -5.38 0.48 -21.87
N GLU A 211 -5.47 -0.47 -20.94
CA GLU A 211 -5.22 -1.89 -21.25
C GLU A 211 -6.18 -2.43 -22.31
N ASN A 212 -7.47 -2.11 -22.19
CA ASN A 212 -8.49 -2.53 -23.15
C ASN A 212 -8.17 -2.00 -24.55
N ILE A 213 -7.97 -0.68 -24.69
CA ILE A 213 -7.67 -0.05 -25.98
C ILE A 213 -6.33 -0.56 -26.54
N HIS A 214 -5.30 -0.65 -25.70
CA HIS A 214 -3.98 -1.13 -26.09
C HIS A 214 -4.03 -2.56 -26.65
N THR A 215 -4.75 -3.45 -25.97
CA THR A 215 -4.91 -4.85 -26.38
C THR A 215 -5.69 -4.97 -27.68
N LEU A 216 -6.75 -4.17 -27.86
CA LEU A 216 -7.54 -4.14 -29.08
C LEU A 216 -6.70 -3.74 -30.29
N ILE A 217 -5.94 -2.65 -30.19
CA ILE A 217 -5.07 -2.17 -31.28
C ILE A 217 -4.00 -3.22 -31.60
N LYS A 218 -3.37 -3.78 -30.56
CA LYS A 218 -2.35 -4.83 -30.71
C LYS A 218 -2.88 -6.04 -31.49
N ASN A 219 -4.10 -6.49 -31.16
CA ASN A 219 -4.72 -7.66 -31.79
C ASN A 219 -5.29 -7.35 -33.18
N ASN A 220 -5.61 -6.09 -33.47
CA ASN A 220 -6.11 -5.64 -34.76
C ASN A 220 -4.99 -5.23 -35.74
N GLY A 221 -3.82 -5.86 -35.64
CA GLY A 221 -2.68 -5.56 -36.53
C GLY A 221 -2.13 -4.14 -36.40
N GLN A 222 -2.20 -3.55 -35.20
CA GLN A 222 -1.84 -2.16 -34.92
C GLN A 222 -2.68 -1.13 -35.68
N ASN A 223 -3.91 -1.50 -36.08
CA ASN A 223 -4.84 -0.58 -36.68
C ASN A 223 -5.54 0.29 -35.61
N PHE A 224 -5.38 1.60 -35.77
CA PHE A 224 -5.92 2.63 -34.88
C PHE A 224 -7.35 3.06 -35.24
N ASP A 225 -7.84 2.70 -36.43
CA ASP A 225 -9.20 3.03 -36.87
C ASP A 225 -10.19 2.06 -36.21
N LEU A 226 -10.44 2.30 -34.92
CA LEU A 226 -11.37 1.53 -34.10
C LEU A 226 -12.79 2.12 -34.22
N PRO A 227 -13.85 1.28 -34.36
CA PRO A 227 -15.23 1.74 -34.32
C PRO A 227 -15.56 2.45 -33.00
N LYS A 228 -16.48 3.42 -33.05
CA LYS A 228 -16.88 4.20 -31.87
C LYS A 228 -17.43 3.31 -30.74
N GLU A 229 -18.13 2.24 -31.13
CA GLU A 229 -18.71 1.24 -30.25
C GLU A 229 -17.65 0.51 -29.41
N VAL A 230 -16.40 0.43 -29.92
CA VAL A 230 -15.27 -0.20 -29.21
C VAL A 230 -14.77 0.67 -28.06
N PHE A 231 -14.79 2.00 -28.21
CA PHE A 231 -14.48 2.93 -27.11
C PHE A 231 -15.56 2.92 -26.05
N GLU A 232 -16.82 2.94 -26.46
CA GLU A 232 -17.96 2.82 -25.53
C GLU A 232 -17.93 1.50 -24.76
N LEU A 233 -17.48 0.40 -25.39
CA LEU A 233 -17.30 -0.88 -24.72
C LEU A 233 -16.12 -0.85 -23.74
N ALA A 234 -14.98 -0.29 -24.13
CA ALA A 234 -13.80 -0.16 -23.26
C ALA A 234 -14.09 0.67 -22.00
N GLU A 235 -14.93 1.70 -22.12
CA GLU A 235 -15.39 2.51 -20.98
C GLU A 235 -16.45 1.81 -20.11
N LYS A 236 -17.27 0.91 -20.68
CA LYS A 236 -18.26 0.11 -19.96
C LYS A 236 -17.65 -1.09 -19.23
N LEU A 237 -16.45 -1.51 -19.62
CA LEU A 237 -15.68 -2.62 -18.99
C LEU A 237 -14.77 -2.14 -17.85
N LYS A 238 -15.06 -0.98 -17.23
CA LYS A 238 -14.35 -0.46 -16.06
C LYS A 238 -14.54 -1.33 -14.83
#